data_AF-U6DUR0-F1
#
_entry.id   AF-U6DUR0-F1
#
_cell.length_a   1.000
_cell.length_b   1.000
_cell.length_c   1.000
_cell.angle_alpha   90.00
_cell.angle_beta   90.00
_cell.angle_gamma   90.00
#
_symmetry.space_group_name_H-M   'P 1'
#
loop_
_entity.id
_entity.type
_entity.pdbx_description
1 polymer ?
#
loop_
_entity_poly.entity_id
_entity_poly.type
_entity_poly.pdbx_seq_one_letter_code
_entity_poly.pdbx_strand_id
1 'polypeptide(L)'
;MVLLHVKRGDESQFLLQAPGSTELEELTVRVARVYNARLKVQRVCSEMEELAEHGIFLPPNMQGLTDDQIEELKLRDEWGEKCVPSGGSEFKKDDIGRRNGQAPNEKMKQVLKKTVEEARAIISKKQVEAGVCITMEMVKDALDQLRGAVMIVYPMGLPPYDPIRMEFENKEDLSGTQAGLSVI
;
A
#
# COMPACT_ATOMS: atom_id res chain seq x y z
N MET A 1 -7.93 -26.23 19.03
CA MET A 1 -7.30 -25.18 18.20
C MET A 1 -5.86 -25.01 18.68
N VAL A 2 -4.90 -24.93 17.78
CA VAL A 2 -3.49 -24.62 18.08
C VAL A 2 -3.20 -23.16 17.74
N LEU A 3 -2.39 -22.51 18.58
CA LEU A 3 -1.90 -21.16 18.38
C LEU A 3 -0.48 -21.21 17.84
N LEU A 4 -0.23 -20.55 16.73
CA LEU A 4 1.04 -20.52 16.04
C LEU A 4 1.63 -19.11 16.16
N HIS A 5 2.82 -19.02 16.73
CA HIS A 5 3.59 -17.78 16.80
C HIS A 5 4.59 -17.76 15.65
N VAL A 6 4.28 -16.96 14.63
CA VAL A 6 5.15 -16.83 13.45
C VAL A 6 6.23 -15.79 13.74
N LYS A 7 7.49 -16.17 13.54
CA LYS A 7 8.67 -15.33 13.75
C LYS A 7 9.56 -15.33 12.49
N ARG A 8 10.35 -14.27 12.32
CA ARG A 8 11.45 -14.20 11.34
C ARG A 8 12.71 -13.80 12.09
N GLY A 9 13.65 -14.74 12.22
CA GLY A 9 14.72 -14.61 13.21
C GLY A 9 14.13 -14.48 14.62
N ASP A 10 14.61 -13.49 15.38
CA ASP A 10 14.11 -13.19 16.72
C ASP A 10 12.84 -12.31 16.71
N GLU A 11 12.41 -11.82 15.54
CA GLU A 11 11.31 -10.87 15.45
C GLU A 11 9.95 -11.55 15.32
N SER A 12 9.06 -11.24 16.27
CA SER A 12 7.64 -11.62 16.23
C SER A 12 6.92 -10.97 15.05
N GLN A 13 6.32 -11.80 14.19
CA GLN A 13 5.59 -11.31 13.02
C GLN A 13 4.09 -11.22 13.31
N PHE A 14 3.44 -12.34 13.61
CA PHE A 14 2.00 -12.43 13.91
C PHE A 14 1.64 -13.73 14.61
N LEU A 15 0.42 -13.79 15.16
CA LEU A 15 -0.19 -15.01 15.68
C LEU A 15 -1.21 -15.54 14.67
N LEU A 16 -1.31 -16.86 14.53
CA LEU A 16 -2.29 -17.52 13.68
C LEU A 16 -2.92 -18.70 14.42
N GLN A 17 -4.20 -18.95 14.18
CA GLN A 17 -4.93 -20.07 14.77
C GLN A 17 -5.32 -21.10 13.70
N ALA A 18 -5.10 -22.38 14.00
CA ALA A 18 -5.50 -23.50 13.14
C ALA A 18 -6.03 -24.69 13.94
N PRO A 19 -6.84 -25.58 13.34
CA PRO A 19 -7.16 -26.88 13.94
C PRO A 19 -5.88 -27.70 14.18
N GLY A 20 -5.83 -28.47 15.28
CA GLY A 20 -4.68 -29.35 15.55
C GLY A 20 -4.54 -30.52 14.58
N SER A 21 -5.59 -30.78 13.79
CA SER A 21 -5.62 -31.79 12.74
C SER A 21 -5.18 -31.26 11.36
N THR A 22 -4.80 -29.98 11.26
CA THR A 22 -4.39 -29.38 9.98
C THR A 22 -3.06 -29.98 9.55
N GLU A 23 -2.96 -30.38 8.28
CA GLU A 23 -1.71 -30.90 7.72
C GLU A 23 -0.66 -29.79 7.66
N LEU A 24 0.61 -30.16 7.84
CA LEU A 24 1.73 -29.22 7.85
C LEU A 24 1.84 -28.45 6.53
N GLU A 25 1.65 -29.11 5.40
CA GLU A 25 1.74 -28.50 4.08
C GLU A 25 0.67 -27.41 3.89
N GLU A 26 -0.59 -27.71 4.25
CA GLU A 26 -1.68 -26.73 4.24
C GLU A 26 -1.37 -25.56 5.19
N LEU A 27 -0.82 -25.86 6.36
CA LEU A 27 -0.48 -24.84 7.35
C LEU A 27 0.63 -23.91 6.85
N THR A 28 1.68 -24.43 6.23
CA THR A 28 2.77 -23.63 5.66
C THR A 28 2.24 -22.69 4.57
N VAL A 29 1.40 -23.20 3.66
CA VAL A 29 0.76 -22.39 2.61
C VAL A 29 -0.10 -21.28 3.23
N ARG A 30 -0.86 -21.60 4.29
CA ARG A 30 -1.71 -20.63 4.99
C ARG A 30 -0.89 -19.54 5.68
N VAL A 31 0.20 -19.90 6.35
CA VAL A 31 1.12 -18.95 7.00
C VAL A 31 1.77 -18.04 5.97
N ALA A 32 2.29 -18.58 4.87
CA ALA A 32 2.90 -17.80 3.79
C ALA A 32 1.91 -16.81 3.18
N ARG A 33 0.67 -17.24 2.91
CA ARG A 33 -0.40 -16.36 2.40
C ARG A 33 -0.68 -15.18 3.33
N VAL A 34 -0.88 -15.42 4.63
CA VAL A 34 -1.12 -14.34 5.61
C VAL A 34 0.08 -13.42 5.71
N TYR A 35 1.29 -13.97 5.75
CA TYR A 35 2.52 -13.19 5.81
C TYR A 35 2.68 -12.26 4.61
N ASN A 36 2.57 -12.79 3.39
CA ASN A 36 2.69 -12.00 2.16
C ASN A 36 1.58 -10.97 2.02
N ALA A 37 0.35 -11.31 2.41
CA ALA A 37 -0.77 -10.37 2.39
C ALA A 37 -0.58 -9.22 3.39
N ARG A 38 0.03 -9.47 4.56
CA ARG A 38 0.42 -8.39 5.48
C ARG A 38 1.49 -7.47 4.87
N LEU A 39 2.50 -8.04 4.21
CA LEU A 39 3.52 -7.24 3.51
C LEU A 39 2.88 -6.36 2.43
N LYS A 40 1.87 -6.89 1.72
CA LYS A 40 1.09 -6.13 0.74
C LYS A 40 0.38 -4.93 1.36
N VAL A 41 -0.34 -5.12 2.46
CA VAL A 41 -0.95 -4.00 3.21
C VAL A 41 0.10 -2.96 3.61
N GLN A 42 1.28 -3.38 4.10
CA GLN A 42 2.35 -2.45 4.47
C GLN A 42 2.81 -1.59 3.29
N ARG A 43 3.01 -2.18 2.11
CA ARG A 43 3.44 -1.46 0.91
C ARG A 43 2.39 -0.45 0.47
N VAL A 44 1.12 -0.86 0.42
CA VAL A 44 0.01 0.06 0.09
C VAL A 44 -0.08 1.21 1.08
N CYS A 45 0.04 0.93 2.39
CA CYS A 45 0.03 1.97 3.42
C CYS A 45 1.14 3.01 3.22
N SER A 46 2.37 2.56 2.96
CA SER A 46 3.50 3.46 2.70
C SER A 46 3.28 4.32 1.44
N GLU A 47 2.76 3.72 0.36
CA GLU A 47 2.49 4.50 -0.86
C GLU A 47 1.29 5.43 -0.71
N MET A 48 0.29 5.09 0.11
CA MET A 48 -0.84 5.98 0.40
C MET A 48 -0.45 7.20 1.25
N GLU A 49 0.57 7.09 2.10
CA GLU A 49 1.14 8.23 2.83
C GLU A 49 1.76 9.23 1.85
N GLU A 50 2.55 8.73 0.90
CA GLU A 50 3.14 9.54 -0.17
C GLU A 50 2.08 10.13 -1.11
N LEU A 51 1.00 9.38 -1.41
CA LEU A 51 -0.15 9.88 -2.18
C LEU A 51 -0.84 11.05 -1.48
N ALA A 52 -1.00 10.96 -0.16
CA ALA A 52 -1.60 12.05 0.62
C ALA A 52 -0.72 13.31 0.62
N GLU A 53 0.60 13.17 0.58
CA GLU A 53 1.50 14.31 0.64
C GLU A 53 1.83 14.93 -0.72
N HIS A 54 1.91 14.12 -1.78
CA HIS A 54 2.48 14.54 -3.06
C HIS A 54 1.60 14.22 -4.27
N GLY A 55 0.43 13.61 -4.08
CA GLY A 55 -0.46 13.27 -5.20
C GLY A 55 -0.03 12.01 -5.95
N ILE A 56 -0.56 11.83 -7.15
CA ILE A 56 -0.39 10.60 -7.94
C ILE A 56 1.03 10.46 -8.49
N PHE A 57 1.41 9.23 -8.87
CA PHE A 57 2.65 9.00 -9.60
C PHE A 57 2.67 9.74 -10.95
N LEU A 58 3.84 10.29 -11.29
CA LEU A 58 4.13 10.77 -12.62
C LEU A 58 4.25 9.59 -13.61
N PRO A 59 3.98 9.81 -14.90
CA PRO A 59 4.31 8.84 -15.94
C PRO A 59 5.77 8.36 -15.85
N PRO A 60 6.07 7.07 -16.09
CA PRO A 60 7.43 6.53 -15.95
C PRO A 60 8.51 7.25 -16.75
N ASN A 61 8.14 7.84 -17.89
CA ASN A 61 9.05 8.63 -18.74
C ASN A 61 9.33 10.05 -18.20
N MET A 62 8.63 10.48 -17.14
CA MET A 62 8.80 11.79 -16.50
C MET A 62 9.44 11.69 -15.11
N GLN A 63 9.46 10.52 -14.50
CA GLN A 63 9.98 10.32 -13.14
C GLN A 63 11.50 10.58 -13.11
N GLY A 64 11.94 11.36 -12.12
CA GLY A 64 13.35 11.70 -11.91
C GLY A 64 13.94 12.71 -12.90
N LEU A 65 13.13 13.26 -13.81
CA LEU A 65 13.53 14.38 -14.66
C LEU A 65 13.34 15.72 -13.95
N THR A 66 14.16 16.71 -14.31
CA THR A 66 13.96 18.08 -13.85
C THR A 66 12.83 18.76 -14.63
N ASP A 67 12.29 19.83 -14.05
CA ASP A 67 11.25 20.65 -14.69
C ASP A 67 11.71 21.15 -16.08
N ASP A 68 12.97 21.58 -16.21
CA ASP A 68 13.58 22.00 -17.49
C ASP A 68 13.63 20.87 -18.53
N GLN A 69 13.99 19.65 -18.11
CA GLN A 69 14.04 18.48 -19.01
C GLN A 69 12.64 18.09 -19.50
N ILE A 70 11.63 18.19 -18.64
CA ILE A 70 10.24 17.92 -18.99
C ILE A 70 9.76 18.93 -20.05
N GLU A 71 10.09 20.21 -19.88
CA GLU A 71 9.76 21.26 -20.84
C GLU A 71 10.47 21.06 -22.19
N GLU A 72 11.78 20.77 -22.18
CA GLU A 72 12.58 20.54 -23.39
C GLU A 72 12.06 19.35 -24.20
N LEU A 73 11.75 18.25 -23.51
CA LEU A 73 11.20 17.03 -24.10
C LEU A 73 9.70 17.13 -24.41
N LYS A 74 9.04 18.23 -24.02
CA LYS A 74 7.61 18.49 -24.20
C LYS A 74 6.73 17.36 -23.65
N LEU A 75 7.15 16.76 -22.54
CA LEU A 75 6.41 15.68 -21.88
C LEU A 75 5.21 16.27 -21.14
N ARG A 76 4.10 15.52 -21.10
CA ARG A 76 2.86 15.95 -20.45
C ARG A 76 2.30 14.85 -19.57
N ASP A 77 1.86 15.23 -18.38
CA ASP A 77 1.14 14.33 -17.48
C ASP A 77 -0.34 14.26 -17.87
N GLU A 78 -0.68 13.30 -18.73
CA GLU A 78 -2.07 13.06 -19.15
C GLU A 78 -2.98 12.57 -18.02
N TRP A 79 -2.40 12.04 -16.93
CA TRP A 79 -3.15 11.50 -15.81
C TRP A 79 -3.41 12.53 -14.73
N GLY A 80 -2.59 13.59 -14.63
CA GLY A 80 -2.82 14.71 -13.71
C GLY A 80 -4.20 15.36 -13.86
N GLU A 81 -4.70 15.48 -15.10
CA GLU A 81 -6.04 16.02 -15.38
C GLU A 81 -7.18 15.00 -15.19
N LYS A 82 -6.87 13.70 -15.28
CA LYS A 82 -7.87 12.61 -15.16
C LYS A 82 -8.07 12.17 -13.72
N CYS A 83 -6.98 12.11 -12.95
CA CYS A 83 -6.91 11.62 -11.58
C CYS A 83 -6.85 12.78 -10.59
N VAL A 84 -7.84 13.67 -10.66
CA VAL A 84 -7.94 14.83 -9.75
C VAL A 84 -8.57 14.38 -8.43
N PRO A 85 -7.99 14.76 -7.28
CA PRO A 85 -8.57 14.41 -5.99
C PRO A 85 -9.88 15.16 -5.72
N SER A 86 -10.77 14.53 -4.94
CA SER A 86 -12.05 15.07 -4.50
C SER A 86 -11.87 16.40 -3.76
N GLY A 87 -12.47 17.46 -4.30
CA GLY A 87 -12.37 18.80 -3.73
C GLY A 87 -11.08 19.55 -4.11
N GLY A 88 -10.37 19.12 -5.16
CA GLY A 88 -9.22 19.81 -5.72
C GLY A 88 -7.88 19.42 -5.08
N SER A 89 -6.81 19.88 -5.71
CA SER A 89 -5.42 19.64 -5.29
C SER A 89 -4.75 20.89 -4.73
N GLU A 90 -3.77 20.65 -3.86
CA GLU A 90 -2.83 21.64 -3.35
C GLU A 90 -1.42 21.25 -3.79
N PHE A 91 -0.66 22.22 -4.31
CA PHE A 91 0.68 21.92 -4.80
C PHE A 91 1.66 21.71 -3.64
N LYS A 92 2.26 20.52 -3.59
CA LYS A 92 3.35 20.15 -2.69
C LYS A 92 4.36 19.29 -3.44
N LYS A 93 5.47 19.91 -3.81
CA LYS A 93 6.54 19.28 -4.60
C LYS A 93 7.04 17.99 -3.94
N ASP A 94 7.25 16.95 -4.75
CA ASP A 94 7.97 15.74 -4.37
C ASP A 94 9.45 15.94 -4.67
N ASP A 95 10.28 15.96 -3.63
CA ASP A 95 11.73 16.15 -3.78
C ASP A 95 12.41 14.96 -4.48
N ILE A 96 11.77 13.78 -4.47
CA ILE A 96 12.26 12.58 -5.15
C ILE A 96 11.90 12.63 -6.65
N GLY A 97 10.89 13.42 -7.04
CA GLY A 97 10.45 13.55 -8.43
C GLY A 97 9.72 12.31 -8.98
N ARG A 98 9.04 11.55 -8.12
CA ARG A 98 8.23 10.37 -8.53
C ARG A 98 6.76 10.72 -8.71
N ARG A 99 6.25 11.67 -7.92
CA ARG A 99 4.85 12.11 -7.89
C ARG A 99 4.70 13.51 -8.46
N ASN A 100 3.50 13.83 -8.94
CA ASN A 100 3.24 15.06 -9.68
C ASN A 100 3.11 16.32 -8.80
N GLY A 101 3.15 16.16 -7.48
CA GLY A 101 3.03 17.23 -6.50
C GLY A 101 1.62 17.77 -6.33
N GLN A 102 0.60 17.20 -6.98
CA GLN A 102 -0.79 17.62 -6.85
C GLN A 102 -1.47 16.85 -5.71
N ALA A 103 -1.15 17.24 -4.48
CA ALA A 103 -1.63 16.56 -3.29
C ALA A 103 -3.13 16.81 -3.06
N PRO A 104 -3.89 15.89 -2.45
CA PRO A 104 -5.26 16.14 -2.03
C PRO A 104 -5.37 17.31 -1.04
N ASN A 105 -6.53 17.96 -0.93
CA ASN A 105 -6.77 18.93 0.14
C ASN A 105 -6.69 18.29 1.54
N GLU A 106 -6.52 19.11 2.58
CA GLU A 106 -6.31 18.66 3.97
C GLU A 106 -7.38 17.66 4.46
N LYS A 107 -8.65 17.87 4.11
CA LYS A 107 -9.73 16.94 4.47
C LYS A 107 -9.53 15.56 3.87
N MET A 108 -9.16 15.49 2.58
CA MET A 108 -8.90 14.23 1.90
C MET A 108 -7.60 13.57 2.34
N LYS A 109 -6.55 14.35 2.66
CA LYS A 109 -5.33 13.81 3.28
C LYS A 109 -5.64 13.08 4.57
N GLN A 110 -6.50 13.65 5.41
CA GLN A 110 -6.91 13.03 6.67
C GLN A 110 -7.69 11.73 6.46
N VAL A 111 -8.48 11.61 5.39
CA VAL A 111 -9.14 10.33 5.04
C VAL A 111 -8.08 9.26 4.76
N LEU A 112 -7.10 9.54 3.89
CA LEU A 112 -6.03 8.58 3.59
C LEU A 112 -5.22 8.22 4.84
N LYS A 113 -4.76 9.22 5.60
CA LYS A 113 -3.93 9.02 6.80
C LYS A 113 -4.64 8.18 7.86
N LYS A 114 -5.90 8.49 8.17
CA LYS A 114 -6.68 7.72 9.15
C LYS A 114 -6.85 6.28 8.73
N THR A 115 -7.23 6.04 7.46
CA THR A 115 -7.40 4.68 6.96
C THR A 115 -6.07 3.91 6.93
N VAL A 116 -4.95 4.58 6.64
CA VAL A 116 -3.62 3.98 6.73
C VAL A 116 -3.27 3.58 8.16
N GLU A 117 -3.53 4.45 9.15
CA GLU A 117 -3.31 4.14 10.56
C GLU A 117 -4.14 2.93 11.03
N GLU A 118 -5.42 2.89 10.67
CA GLU A 118 -6.34 1.78 10.96
C GLU A 118 -5.85 0.46 10.34
N ALA A 119 -5.50 0.48 9.04
CA ALA A 119 -4.98 -0.69 8.35
C ALA A 119 -3.65 -1.19 8.94
N ARG A 120 -2.72 -0.27 9.26
CA ARG A 120 -1.44 -0.60 9.92
C ARG A 120 -1.69 -1.22 11.30
N ALA A 121 -2.70 -0.77 12.04
CA ALA A 121 -3.04 -1.34 13.34
C ALA A 121 -3.52 -2.79 13.23
N ILE A 122 -4.32 -3.13 12.21
CA ILE A 122 -4.80 -4.50 11.96
C ILE A 122 -3.63 -5.47 11.75
N ILE A 123 -2.63 -5.06 10.97
CA ILE A 123 -1.48 -5.91 10.63
C ILE A 123 -0.27 -5.72 11.55
N SER A 124 -0.39 -4.91 12.60
CA SER A 124 0.73 -4.53 13.47
C SER A 124 1.34 -5.72 14.21
N LYS A 125 2.66 -5.68 14.44
CA LYS A 125 3.35 -6.64 15.30
C LYS A 125 2.87 -6.57 16.76
N LYS A 126 2.30 -5.42 17.18
CA LYS A 126 1.68 -5.25 18.51
C LYS A 126 0.48 -6.19 18.75
N GLN A 127 -0.13 -6.71 17.68
CA GLN A 127 -1.20 -7.72 17.81
C GLN A 127 -0.70 -9.00 18.50
N VAL A 128 0.59 -9.32 18.38
CA VAL A 128 1.21 -10.45 19.08
C VAL A 128 1.19 -10.24 20.59
N GLU A 129 1.55 -9.04 21.05
CA GLU A 129 1.53 -8.67 22.48
C GLU A 129 0.11 -8.66 23.05
N ALA A 130 -0.87 -8.27 22.22
CA ALA A 130 -2.28 -8.31 22.55
C ALA A 130 -2.91 -9.73 22.47
N GLY A 131 -2.14 -10.75 22.04
CA GLY A 131 -2.65 -12.11 21.87
C GLY A 131 -3.66 -12.27 20.73
N VAL A 132 -3.73 -11.31 19.81
CA VAL A 132 -4.68 -11.29 18.69
C VAL A 132 -4.11 -12.07 17.51
N CYS A 133 -4.90 -13.03 17.02
CA CYS A 133 -4.59 -13.79 15.81
C CYS A 133 -4.96 -13.00 14.56
N ILE A 134 -4.08 -13.00 13.57
CA ILE A 134 -4.36 -12.40 12.26
C ILE A 134 -4.95 -13.46 11.34
N THR A 135 -6.08 -13.13 10.72
CA THR A 135 -6.74 -13.95 9.69
C THR A 135 -6.62 -13.29 8.33
N MET A 136 -6.82 -14.08 7.26
CA MET A 136 -6.90 -13.53 5.90
C MET A 136 -8.08 -12.56 5.73
N GLU A 137 -9.17 -12.76 6.46
CA GLU A 137 -10.32 -11.85 6.46
C GLU A 137 -9.93 -10.48 6.99
N MET A 138 -9.25 -10.40 8.13
CA MET A 138 -8.77 -9.12 8.68
C MET A 138 -7.85 -8.39 7.71
N VAL A 139 -6.96 -9.12 7.02
CA VAL A 139 -6.05 -8.53 6.03
C VAL A 139 -6.82 -8.05 4.80
N LYS A 140 -7.82 -8.81 4.34
CA LYS A 140 -8.69 -8.42 3.23
C LYS A 140 -9.50 -7.17 3.57
N ASP A 141 -10.07 -7.12 4.77
CA ASP A 141 -10.83 -5.96 5.26
C ASP A 141 -9.93 -4.71 5.30
N ALA A 142 -8.68 -4.84 5.75
CA ALA A 142 -7.72 -3.75 5.70
C ALA A 142 -7.44 -3.26 4.26
N LEU A 143 -7.26 -4.18 3.29
CA LEU A 143 -7.09 -3.81 1.88
C LEU A 143 -8.35 -3.16 1.29
N ASP A 144 -9.53 -3.65 1.65
CA ASP A 144 -10.81 -3.12 1.16
C ASP A 144 -11.07 -1.71 1.74
N GLN A 145 -10.70 -1.46 3.00
CA GLN A 145 -10.71 -0.13 3.62
C GLN A 145 -9.79 0.84 2.87
N LEU A 146 -8.53 0.44 2.63
CA LEU A 146 -7.56 1.24 1.88
C LEU A 146 -8.07 1.56 0.46
N ARG A 147 -8.65 0.57 -0.23
CA ARG A 147 -9.26 0.75 -1.55
C ARG A 147 -10.42 1.74 -1.51
N GLY A 148 -11.28 1.63 -0.49
CA GLY A 148 -12.38 2.55 -0.26
C GLY A 148 -11.91 4.00 -0.06
N ALA A 149 -10.88 4.20 0.76
CA ALA A 149 -10.30 5.53 0.97
C ALA A 149 -9.72 6.13 -0.32
N VAL A 150 -9.00 5.32 -1.11
CA VAL A 150 -8.51 5.76 -2.42
C VAL A 150 -9.66 6.14 -3.35
N MET A 151 -10.75 5.38 -3.38
CA MET A 151 -11.92 5.70 -4.22
C MET A 151 -12.65 6.98 -3.77
N ILE A 152 -12.68 7.26 -2.47
CA ILE A 152 -13.25 8.52 -1.94
C ILE A 152 -12.40 9.71 -2.36
N VAL A 153 -11.07 9.59 -2.26
CA VAL A 153 -10.16 10.69 -2.56
C VAL A 153 -9.93 10.84 -4.07
N TYR A 154 -9.84 9.74 -4.82
CA TYR A 154 -9.63 9.71 -6.26
C TYR A 154 -10.76 8.92 -6.93
N PRO A 155 -11.94 9.54 -7.16
CA PRO A 155 -13.12 8.85 -7.67
C PRO A 155 -12.95 8.33 -9.11
N MET A 156 -12.07 8.95 -9.88
CA MET A 156 -11.68 8.48 -11.23
C MET A 156 -10.58 7.41 -11.21
N GLY A 157 -10.19 6.96 -10.02
CA GLY A 157 -9.11 6.02 -9.80
C GLY A 157 -7.73 6.67 -9.87
N LEU A 158 -6.71 5.82 -9.73
CA LEU A 158 -5.30 6.19 -9.85
C LEU A 158 -4.75 5.77 -11.23
N PRO A 159 -3.62 6.34 -11.68
CA PRO A 159 -2.95 5.90 -12.90
C PRO A 159 -2.65 4.40 -12.90
N PRO A 160 -2.67 3.71 -14.05
CA PRO A 160 -2.46 2.27 -14.15
C PRO A 160 -1.07 1.81 -13.71
N TYR A 161 -0.10 2.73 -13.74
CA TYR A 161 1.27 2.53 -13.28
C TYR A 161 1.50 3.01 -11.85
N ASP A 162 0.47 3.50 -11.15
CA ASP A 162 0.60 3.88 -9.73
C ASP A 162 0.75 2.59 -8.89
N PRO A 163 1.77 2.48 -8.02
CA PRO A 163 2.01 1.29 -7.21
C PRO A 163 0.79 0.86 -6.39
N ILE A 164 0.00 1.80 -5.89
CA ILE A 164 -1.21 1.50 -5.10
C ILE A 164 -2.22 0.73 -5.95
N ARG A 165 -2.42 1.19 -7.18
CA ARG A 165 -3.33 0.53 -8.12
C ARG A 165 -2.80 -0.82 -8.57
N MET A 166 -1.50 -0.92 -8.86
CA MET A 166 -0.86 -2.18 -9.24
C MET A 166 -1.02 -3.23 -8.13
N GLU A 167 -0.81 -2.84 -6.87
CA GLU A 167 -1.06 -3.72 -5.72
C GLU A 167 -2.54 -4.14 -5.64
N PHE A 168 -3.50 -3.21 -5.77
CA PHE A 168 -4.91 -3.58 -5.72
C PHE A 168 -5.35 -4.51 -6.85
N GLU A 169 -4.73 -4.42 -8.03
CA GLU A 169 -5.01 -5.25 -9.21
C GLU A 169 -4.18 -6.55 -9.23
N ASN A 170 -3.31 -6.79 -8.24
CA ASN A 170 -2.35 -7.91 -8.20
C ASN A 170 -1.41 -7.94 -9.41
N LYS A 171 -0.96 -6.75 -9.84
CA LYS A 171 -0.02 -6.53 -10.95
C LYS A 171 1.29 -5.91 -10.48
N GLU A 172 1.54 -5.89 -9.18
CA GLU A 172 2.81 -5.42 -8.63
C GLU A 172 3.98 -6.27 -9.16
N ASP A 173 5.05 -5.61 -9.56
CA ASP A 173 6.34 -6.25 -9.82
C ASP A 173 7.29 -5.90 -8.69
N LEU A 174 7.64 -6.91 -7.88
CA LEU A 174 8.55 -6.76 -6.76
C LEU A 174 9.99 -7.20 -7.13
N SER A 175 10.23 -7.61 -8.37
CA SER A 175 11.55 -8.05 -8.81
C SER A 175 12.60 -6.94 -8.66
N GLY A 176 13.78 -7.28 -8.13
CA GLY A 176 14.84 -6.31 -7.88
C GLY A 176 14.57 -5.29 -6.76
N THR A 177 13.40 -5.34 -6.09
CA THR A 177 13.06 -4.43 -4.99
C THR A 177 13.44 -5.02 -3.63
N GLN A 178 13.65 -4.14 -2.63
CA GLN A 178 13.82 -4.57 -1.23
C GLN A 178 12.58 -5.31 -0.70
N ALA A 179 11.39 -4.94 -1.15
CA ALA A 179 10.15 -5.62 -0.80
C ALA A 179 10.13 -7.08 -1.31
N GLY A 180 10.66 -7.32 -2.52
CA GLY A 180 10.75 -8.66 -3.10
C GLY A 180 11.59 -9.62 -2.26
N LEU A 181 12.64 -9.14 -1.60
CA LEU A 181 13.48 -9.94 -0.69
C LEU A 181 12.76 -10.39 0.59
N SER A 182 11.57 -9.84 0.86
CA SER A 182 10.78 -10.17 2.04
C SER A 182 9.64 -11.14 1.79
N VAL A 183 9.18 -11.30 0.54
CA VAL A 183 8.11 -12.23 0.18
C VAL A 183 8.61 -13.67 0.24
N ILE A 184 7.78 -14.60 0.72
CA ILE A 184 8.11 -16.04 0.88
C ILE A 184 7.15 -16.97 0.15
#